data_AF-A0A5M8F5V5-F1
#
_entry.id   AF-A0A5M8F5V5-F1
#
_cell.length_a   1.000
_cell.length_b   1.000
_cell.length_c   1.000
_cell.angle_alpha   90.00
_cell.angle_beta   90.00
_cell.angle_gamma   90.00
#
_symmetry.space_group_name_H-M   'P 1'
#
loop_
_entity.id
_entity.type
_entity.pdbx_description
1 polymer ?
#
loop_
_entity_poly.entity_id
_entity_poly.type
_entity_poly.pdbx_seq_one_letter_code
_entity_poly.pdbx_strand_id
1 'polypeptide(L)'
;LDEIGDLPMELQANLLRFLQEKQIERVGGSQPIPVDVRVLAATHVDLEAAVAKGTFREDLYYRLNVLQVVTAPLRERHGDVAMLANHFSRFYSQETGRRPRSFSEGALVAMGQHPWPGNVRELANRVRRGLVLAEGRQIEAVDLGLEGEQAISSPMATLEDYKHRAERQALCDVLNRHSDNLSVAARVLGVSRPTFYRLLHKHQIR
;
A
#
# COMPACT_ATOMS: atom_id res chain seq x y z
N LEU A 1 -10.33 0.04 15.90
CA LEU A 1 -11.47 0.81 15.35
C LEU A 1 -11.12 1.15 13.92
N ASP A 2 -11.98 0.81 12.98
CA ASP A 2 -11.74 1.09 11.56
C ASP A 2 -12.74 2.15 11.08
N GLU A 3 -12.39 2.89 10.03
CA GLU A 3 -13.25 3.90 9.38
C GLU A 3 -13.82 4.94 10.37
N ILE A 4 -13.01 5.38 11.35
CA ILE A 4 -13.49 6.29 12.40
C ILE A 4 -13.95 7.66 11.88
N GLY A 5 -13.48 8.08 10.70
CA GLY A 5 -13.87 9.35 10.08
C GLY A 5 -15.32 9.38 9.63
N ASP A 6 -15.95 8.20 9.47
CA ASP A 6 -17.35 8.06 9.04
C ASP A 6 -18.32 7.93 10.23
N LEU A 7 -17.80 8.00 11.47
CA LEU A 7 -18.64 7.91 12.66
C LEU A 7 -19.61 9.10 12.73
N PRO A 8 -20.92 8.85 12.93
CA PRO A 8 -21.88 9.90 13.25
C PRO A 8 -21.46 10.69 14.50
N MET A 9 -21.78 11.98 14.55
CA MET A 9 -21.40 12.89 15.64
C MET A 9 -21.79 12.39 17.04
N GLU A 10 -22.92 11.70 17.16
CA GLU A 10 -23.37 11.10 18.42
C GLU A 10 -22.42 9.97 18.87
N LEU A 11 -21.99 9.11 17.95
CA LEU A 11 -21.03 8.04 18.25
C LEU A 11 -19.62 8.59 18.53
N GLN A 12 -19.27 9.73 17.94
CA GLN A 12 -18.02 10.43 18.28
C GLN A 12 -18.02 10.88 19.75
N ALA A 13 -19.16 11.38 20.27
CA ALA A 13 -19.28 11.76 21.69
C ALA A 13 -19.16 10.54 22.61
N ASN A 14 -19.78 9.42 22.25
CA ASN A 14 -19.66 8.16 23.00
C ASN A 14 -18.22 7.63 23.01
N LEU A 15 -17.53 7.70 21.87
CA LEU A 15 -16.12 7.29 21.78
C LEU A 15 -15.22 8.21 22.61
N LEU A 16 -15.46 9.52 22.61
CA LEU A 16 -14.72 10.45 23.45
C LEU A 16 -14.89 10.12 24.94
N ARG A 17 -16.13 9.89 25.39
CA ARG A 17 -16.42 9.49 26.78
C ARG A 17 -15.67 8.22 27.14
N PHE A 18 -15.72 7.21 26.28
CA PHE A 18 -14.96 5.98 26.46
C PHE A 18 -13.44 6.22 26.60
N LEU A 19 -12.85 7.05 25.74
CA LEU A 19 -11.42 7.38 25.79
C LEU A 19 -11.01 8.19 27.03
N GLN A 20 -11.97 8.89 27.65
CA GLN A 20 -11.77 9.67 28.88
C GLN A 20 -11.94 8.80 30.13
N GLU A 21 -13.06 8.10 30.24
CA GLU A 21 -13.49 7.37 31.44
C GLU A 21 -12.91 5.95 31.51
N LYS A 22 -12.51 5.37 30.36
CA LYS A 22 -12.11 3.96 30.22
C LYS A 22 -13.19 3.00 30.75
N GLN A 23 -14.45 3.35 30.52
CA GLN A 23 -15.62 2.58 30.94
C GLN A 23 -16.55 2.37 29.76
N ILE A 24 -17.25 1.23 29.77
CA ILE A 24 -18.30 0.91 28.81
C ILE A 24 -19.59 0.54 29.54
N GLU A 25 -20.71 0.71 28.87
CA GLU A 25 -22.02 0.23 29.31
C GLU A 25 -22.54 -0.81 28.32
N ARG A 26 -23.24 -1.82 28.82
CA ARG A 26 -23.91 -2.81 27.96
C ARG A 26 -25.14 -2.17 27.34
N VAL A 27 -25.52 -2.58 26.13
CA VAL A 27 -26.79 -2.14 25.53
C VAL A 27 -27.94 -2.53 26.46
N GLY A 28 -28.73 -1.53 26.87
CA GLY A 28 -29.84 -1.70 27.82
C GLY A 28 -29.43 -1.79 29.30
N GLY A 29 -28.14 -1.72 29.61
CA GLY A 29 -27.63 -1.62 30.99
C GLY A 29 -27.12 -0.22 31.28
N SER A 30 -27.20 0.21 32.53
CA SER A 30 -26.66 1.50 33.01
C SER A 30 -25.42 1.35 33.88
N GLN A 31 -24.97 0.11 34.11
CA GLN A 31 -23.82 -0.15 34.96
C GLN A 31 -22.52 0.08 34.16
N PRO A 32 -21.67 1.04 34.56
CA PRO A 32 -20.37 1.23 33.93
C PRO A 32 -19.44 0.06 34.26
N ILE A 33 -18.71 -0.39 33.26
CA ILE A 33 -17.75 -1.49 33.35
C ILE A 33 -16.37 -0.92 33.00
N PRO A 34 -15.41 -0.87 33.95
CA PRO A 34 -14.07 -0.42 33.66
C PRO A 34 -13.35 -1.40 32.74
N VAL A 35 -12.60 -0.87 31.79
CA VAL A 35 -11.78 -1.68 30.87
C VAL A 35 -10.39 -1.07 30.74
N ASP A 36 -9.39 -1.94 30.61
CA ASP A 36 -8.03 -1.53 30.28
C ASP A 36 -7.69 -2.01 28.87
N VAL A 37 -7.62 -1.07 27.93
CA VAL A 37 -7.39 -1.38 26.51
C VAL A 37 -6.43 -0.37 25.89
N ARG A 38 -5.76 -0.83 24.83
CA ARG A 38 -5.04 0.02 23.91
C ARG A 38 -5.89 0.25 22.67
N VAL A 39 -6.14 1.52 22.34
CA VAL A 39 -6.95 1.89 21.18
C VAL A 39 -6.05 2.10 19.97
N LEU A 40 -6.32 1.36 18.90
CA LEU A 40 -5.79 1.61 17.56
C LEU A 40 -6.96 2.00 16.67
N ALA A 41 -6.82 3.11 15.97
CA ALA A 41 -7.82 3.62 15.05
C ALA A 41 -7.23 3.78 13.63
N ALA A 42 -8.04 3.53 12.62
CA ALA A 42 -7.71 3.76 11.22
C ALA A 42 -8.85 4.53 10.54
N THR A 43 -8.51 5.30 9.52
CA THR A 43 -9.47 6.07 8.72
C THR A 43 -8.88 6.35 7.34
N HIS A 44 -9.76 6.49 6.35
CA HIS A 44 -9.42 6.95 5.01
C HIS A 44 -9.67 8.46 4.83
N VAL A 45 -10.31 9.10 5.83
CA VAL A 45 -10.66 10.52 5.85
C VAL A 45 -9.54 11.33 6.49
N ASP A 46 -9.21 12.48 5.88
CA ASP A 46 -8.39 13.51 6.51
C ASP A 46 -9.17 14.13 7.69
N LEU A 47 -8.77 13.77 8.90
CA LEU A 47 -9.44 14.21 10.12
C LEU A 47 -9.25 15.70 10.40
N GLU A 48 -8.14 16.33 10.00
CA GLU A 48 -7.95 17.77 10.17
C GLU A 48 -8.94 18.55 9.30
N ALA A 49 -9.08 18.12 8.04
CA ALA A 49 -10.07 18.68 7.13
C ALA A 49 -11.51 18.41 7.62
N ALA A 50 -11.77 17.24 8.22
CA ALA A 50 -13.08 16.91 8.77
C ALA A 50 -13.44 17.74 10.00
N VAL A 51 -12.45 18.04 10.87
CA VAL A 51 -12.61 18.98 11.98
C VAL A 51 -12.93 20.38 11.48
N ALA A 52 -12.18 20.88 10.49
CA ALA A 52 -12.44 22.19 9.89
C ALA A 52 -13.84 22.30 9.25
N LYS A 53 -14.39 21.19 8.75
CA LYS A 53 -15.75 21.11 8.18
C LYS A 53 -16.85 20.87 9.24
N GLY A 54 -16.49 20.66 10.50
CA GLY A 54 -17.43 20.35 11.58
C GLY A 54 -18.06 18.95 11.49
N THR A 55 -17.53 18.07 10.64
CA THR A 55 -18.01 16.68 10.51
C THR A 55 -17.27 15.72 11.44
N PHE A 56 -16.20 16.19 12.08
CA PHE A 56 -15.48 15.46 13.11
C PHE A 56 -15.17 16.37 14.30
N ARG A 57 -15.31 15.86 15.52
CA ARG A 57 -15.07 16.66 16.72
C ARG A 57 -13.57 16.88 16.97
N GLU A 58 -13.21 18.13 17.25
CA GLU A 58 -11.84 18.53 17.55
C GLU A 58 -11.29 17.84 18.81
N ASP A 59 -12.10 17.72 19.86
CA ASP A 59 -11.70 17.08 21.13
C ASP A 59 -11.38 15.59 20.97
N LEU A 60 -12.16 14.88 20.16
CA LEU A 60 -11.91 13.49 19.80
C LEU A 60 -10.65 13.35 18.93
N TYR A 61 -10.45 14.28 17.98
CA TYR A 61 -9.27 14.28 17.12
C TYR A 61 -7.98 14.31 17.95
N TYR A 62 -7.85 15.27 18.88
CA TYR A 62 -6.64 15.37 19.71
C TYR A 62 -6.45 14.18 20.66
N ARG A 63 -7.54 13.51 21.08
CA ARG A 63 -7.45 12.32 21.93
C ARG A 63 -6.99 11.08 21.17
N LEU A 64 -7.29 11.00 19.88
CA LEU A 64 -6.91 9.87 19.01
C LEU A 64 -5.55 10.09 18.34
N ASN A 65 -5.26 11.32 17.87
CA ASN A 65 -4.07 11.63 17.09
C ASN A 65 -2.82 11.89 17.97
N VAL A 66 -2.55 10.96 18.89
CA VAL A 66 -1.34 11.01 19.74
C VAL A 66 -0.11 10.53 18.96
N LEU A 67 -0.28 9.48 18.14
CA LEU A 67 0.76 8.95 17.27
C LEU A 67 0.12 8.55 15.94
N GLN A 68 0.45 9.30 14.88
CA GLN A 68 -0.04 9.03 13.54
C GLN A 68 0.93 8.14 12.78
N VAL A 69 0.41 7.11 12.13
CA VAL A 69 1.14 6.31 11.15
C VAL A 69 0.45 6.46 9.80
N VAL A 70 1.14 7.08 8.84
CA VAL A 70 0.61 7.25 7.48
C VAL A 70 0.96 6.02 6.66
N THR A 71 -0.06 5.42 6.03
CA THR A 71 0.14 4.28 5.14
C THR A 71 0.29 4.76 3.70
N ALA A 72 1.50 4.63 3.15
CA ALA A 72 1.74 4.98 1.74
C ALA A 72 0.94 4.06 0.79
N PRO A 73 0.32 4.62 -0.27
CA PRO A 73 -0.36 3.85 -1.29
C PRO A 73 0.61 2.97 -2.09
N LEU A 74 0.12 1.87 -2.65
CA LEU A 74 0.94 0.91 -3.40
C LEU A 74 1.74 1.54 -4.55
N ARG A 75 1.18 2.55 -5.24
CA ARG A 75 1.88 3.30 -6.30
C ARG A 75 3.17 4.00 -5.85
N GLU A 76 3.30 4.31 -4.56
CA GLU A 76 4.53 4.93 -4.03
C GLU A 76 5.57 3.85 -3.66
N ARG A 77 5.15 2.59 -3.53
CA ARG A 77 5.96 1.44 -3.15
C ARG A 77 6.42 0.63 -4.37
N HIS A 78 7.26 1.25 -5.17
CA HIS A 78 7.84 0.62 -6.37
C HIS A 78 8.67 -0.61 -5.98
N GLY A 79 8.42 -1.76 -6.63
CA GLY A 79 9.04 -3.04 -6.29
C GLY A 79 8.19 -3.95 -5.40
N ASP A 80 7.35 -3.38 -4.52
CA ASP A 80 6.45 -4.17 -3.66
C ASP A 80 5.35 -4.84 -4.48
N VAL A 81 4.91 -4.24 -5.58
CA VAL A 81 3.84 -4.78 -6.45
C VAL A 81 4.15 -6.20 -6.91
N ALA A 82 5.35 -6.44 -7.45
CA ALA A 82 5.74 -7.76 -7.92
C ALA A 82 5.89 -8.77 -6.78
N MET A 83 6.43 -8.34 -5.64
CA MET A 83 6.56 -9.18 -4.44
C MET A 83 5.18 -9.59 -3.90
N LEU A 84 4.27 -8.63 -3.75
CA LEU A 84 2.89 -8.85 -3.31
C LEU A 84 2.10 -9.70 -4.30
N ALA A 85 2.27 -9.47 -5.61
CA ALA A 85 1.63 -10.30 -6.63
C ALA A 85 2.04 -11.77 -6.52
N ASN A 86 3.33 -12.03 -6.32
CA ASN A 86 3.83 -13.39 -6.09
C ASN A 86 3.31 -13.99 -4.78
N HIS A 87 3.22 -13.20 -3.73
CA HIS A 87 2.60 -13.63 -2.47
C HIS A 87 1.14 -14.04 -2.68
N PHE A 88 0.32 -13.20 -3.34
CA PHE A 88 -1.08 -13.50 -3.60
C PHE A 88 -1.28 -14.68 -4.55
N SER A 89 -0.43 -14.85 -5.57
CA SER A 89 -0.47 -16.03 -6.45
C SER A 89 -0.29 -17.31 -5.65
N ARG A 90 0.67 -17.34 -4.71
CA ARG A 90 0.88 -18.48 -3.80
C ARG A 90 -0.29 -18.67 -2.85
N PHE A 91 -0.75 -17.60 -2.21
CA PHE A 91 -1.85 -17.64 -1.25
C PHE A 91 -3.14 -18.20 -1.89
N TYR A 92 -3.54 -17.67 -3.04
CA TYR A 92 -4.75 -18.12 -3.75
C TYR A 92 -4.60 -19.46 -4.47
N SER A 93 -3.37 -19.90 -4.75
CA SER A 93 -3.14 -21.26 -5.28
C SER A 93 -3.57 -22.34 -4.28
N GLN A 94 -3.37 -22.10 -2.99
CA GLN A 94 -3.81 -23.00 -1.92
C GLN A 94 -5.34 -23.00 -1.79
N GLU A 95 -5.99 -21.83 -1.90
CA GLU A 95 -7.45 -21.69 -1.82
C GLU A 95 -8.17 -22.35 -3.01
N THR A 96 -7.61 -22.23 -4.22
CA THR A 96 -8.23 -22.72 -5.46
C THR A 96 -7.83 -24.14 -5.86
N GLY A 97 -6.92 -24.78 -5.11
CA GLY A 97 -6.35 -26.09 -5.45
C GLY A 97 -5.51 -26.08 -6.74
N ARG A 98 -5.16 -24.91 -7.26
CA ARG A 98 -4.31 -24.74 -8.45
C ARG A 98 -2.85 -24.64 -8.05
N ARG A 99 -1.93 -24.89 -8.99
CA ARG A 99 -0.52 -24.58 -8.76
C ARG A 99 -0.29 -23.06 -8.85
N PRO A 100 0.60 -22.49 -8.01
CA PRO A 100 0.98 -21.09 -8.13
C PRO A 100 1.62 -20.87 -9.50
N ARG A 101 1.21 -19.80 -10.17
CA ARG A 101 1.73 -19.42 -11.49
C ARG A 101 2.62 -18.19 -11.37
N SER A 102 3.68 -18.17 -12.14
CA SER A 102 4.52 -16.98 -12.32
C SER A 102 3.81 -15.98 -13.23
N PHE A 103 4.26 -14.74 -13.23
CA PHE A 103 3.77 -13.69 -14.14
C PHE A 103 4.70 -13.60 -15.36
N SER A 104 4.15 -13.29 -16.54
CA SER A 104 4.96 -12.96 -17.70
C SER A 104 5.64 -11.60 -17.53
N GLU A 105 6.65 -11.31 -18.35
CA GLU A 105 7.32 -10.02 -18.34
C GLU A 105 6.32 -8.88 -18.68
N GLY A 106 5.44 -9.10 -19.65
CA GLY A 106 4.38 -8.15 -20.01
C GLY A 106 3.43 -7.87 -18.86
N ALA A 107 3.05 -8.89 -18.08
CA ALA A 107 2.22 -8.72 -16.89
C ALA A 107 2.92 -7.91 -15.79
N LEU A 108 4.22 -8.17 -15.56
CA LEU A 108 5.02 -7.41 -14.58
C LEU A 108 5.17 -5.94 -14.98
N VAL A 109 5.41 -5.66 -16.26
CA VAL A 109 5.47 -4.29 -16.80
C VAL A 109 4.12 -3.59 -16.63
N ALA A 110 3.02 -4.24 -17.00
CA ALA A 110 1.67 -3.67 -16.85
C ALA A 110 1.34 -3.38 -15.37
N MET A 111 1.66 -4.31 -14.46
CA MET A 111 1.48 -4.10 -13.02
C MET A 111 2.32 -2.92 -12.48
N GLY A 112 3.52 -2.71 -13.02
CA GLY A 112 4.39 -1.60 -12.64
C GLY A 112 3.93 -0.23 -13.15
N GLN A 113 3.12 -0.19 -14.21
CA GLN A 113 2.59 1.04 -14.79
C GLN A 113 1.21 1.42 -14.26
N HIS A 114 0.44 0.42 -13.81
CA HIS A 114 -0.91 0.62 -13.31
C HIS A 114 -0.94 1.46 -12.02
N PRO A 115 -1.85 2.45 -11.88
CA PRO A 115 -1.86 3.39 -10.75
C PRO A 115 -2.39 2.81 -9.43
N TRP A 116 -3.03 1.63 -9.47
CA TRP A 116 -3.59 0.92 -8.31
C TRP A 116 -4.55 1.77 -7.45
N PRO A 117 -5.64 2.32 -8.01
CA PRO A 117 -6.63 3.08 -7.25
C PRO A 117 -7.24 2.30 -6.09
N GLY A 118 -7.40 0.98 -6.21
CA GLY A 118 -7.84 0.11 -5.11
C GLY A 118 -6.69 -0.48 -4.27
N ASN A 119 -5.46 0.02 -4.46
CA ASN A 119 -4.28 -0.32 -3.68
C ASN A 119 -4.05 -1.85 -3.61
N VAL A 120 -3.56 -2.38 -2.49
CA VAL A 120 -3.31 -3.81 -2.28
C VAL A 120 -4.56 -4.68 -2.50
N ARG A 121 -5.76 -4.18 -2.19
CA ARG A 121 -7.02 -4.94 -2.39
C ARG A 121 -7.27 -5.21 -3.88
N GLU A 122 -7.07 -4.19 -4.72
CA GLU A 122 -7.18 -4.35 -6.16
C GLU A 122 -6.14 -5.33 -6.72
N LEU A 123 -4.87 -5.18 -6.31
CA LEU A 123 -3.81 -6.11 -6.72
C LEU A 123 -4.17 -7.56 -6.38
N ALA A 124 -4.61 -7.81 -5.15
CA ALA A 124 -5.00 -9.13 -4.70
C ALA A 124 -6.14 -9.71 -5.56
N ASN A 125 -7.17 -8.92 -5.85
CA ASN A 125 -8.31 -9.34 -6.68
C ASN A 125 -7.90 -9.63 -8.12
N ARG A 126 -7.07 -8.79 -8.73
CA ARG A 126 -6.57 -8.99 -10.11
C ARG A 126 -5.70 -10.24 -10.20
N VAL A 127 -4.82 -10.48 -9.23
CA VAL A 127 -4.00 -11.71 -9.18
C VAL A 127 -4.87 -12.95 -8.99
N ARG A 128 -5.88 -12.90 -8.11
CA ARG A 128 -6.85 -13.99 -7.93
C ARG A 128 -7.57 -14.31 -9.25
N ARG A 129 -8.06 -13.29 -9.95
CA ARG A 129 -8.67 -13.42 -11.28
C ARG A 129 -7.69 -14.06 -12.26
N GLY A 130 -6.45 -13.57 -12.32
CA GLY A 130 -5.45 -14.07 -13.25
C GLY A 130 -5.10 -15.54 -13.02
N LEU A 131 -5.06 -16.00 -11.77
CA LEU A 131 -4.85 -17.40 -11.45
C LEU A 131 -5.99 -18.32 -11.94
N VAL A 132 -7.22 -17.79 -12.00
CA VAL A 132 -8.40 -18.51 -12.49
C VAL A 132 -8.47 -18.50 -14.02
N LEU A 133 -8.16 -17.38 -14.66
CA LEU A 133 -8.32 -17.19 -16.11
C LEU A 133 -7.14 -17.69 -16.93
N ALA A 134 -5.92 -17.64 -16.39
CA ALA A 134 -4.75 -18.04 -17.16
C ALA A 134 -4.93 -19.46 -17.71
N GLU A 135 -4.61 -19.64 -18.99
CA GLU A 135 -4.60 -20.93 -19.67
C GLU A 135 -3.19 -21.53 -19.72
N GLY A 136 -2.17 -20.68 -19.75
CA GLY A 136 -0.75 -21.06 -19.84
C GLY A 136 -0.02 -21.26 -18.51
N ARG A 137 1.30 -21.45 -18.57
CA ARG A 137 2.15 -21.61 -17.37
C ARG A 137 2.35 -20.30 -16.59
N GLN A 138 2.14 -19.18 -17.26
CA GLN A 138 2.28 -17.84 -16.70
C GLN A 138 0.93 -17.11 -16.72
N ILE A 139 0.78 -16.14 -15.83
CA ILE A 139 -0.32 -15.18 -15.82
C ILE A 139 0.10 -14.01 -16.71
N GLU A 140 -0.71 -13.72 -17.71
CA GLU A 140 -0.49 -12.64 -18.67
C GLU A 140 -1.21 -11.34 -18.24
N ALA A 141 -0.91 -10.22 -18.89
CA ALA A 141 -1.54 -8.93 -18.59
C ALA A 141 -3.08 -8.97 -18.77
N VAL A 142 -3.58 -9.71 -19.77
CA VAL A 142 -5.01 -9.93 -20.02
C VAL A 142 -5.73 -10.57 -18.85
N ASP A 143 -5.07 -11.56 -18.24
CA ASP A 143 -5.60 -12.35 -17.14
C ASP A 143 -5.81 -11.47 -15.90
N LEU A 144 -4.95 -10.44 -15.74
CA LEU A 144 -5.04 -9.42 -14.70
C LEU A 144 -6.02 -8.27 -15.04
N GLY A 145 -6.49 -8.21 -16.29
CA GLY A 145 -7.35 -7.15 -16.79
C GLY A 145 -6.60 -5.83 -16.93
N LEU A 146 -5.30 -5.92 -17.23
CA LEU A 146 -4.40 -4.79 -17.45
C LEU A 146 -4.12 -4.56 -18.94
N GLU A 147 -4.83 -5.26 -19.83
CA GLU A 147 -4.86 -4.93 -21.26
C GLU A 147 -5.75 -3.71 -21.49
N GLY A 148 -5.19 -2.65 -22.08
CA GLY A 148 -5.95 -1.47 -22.50
C GLY A 148 -5.48 -0.13 -21.94
N GLU A 149 -4.62 -0.09 -20.92
CA GLU A 149 -4.01 1.19 -20.47
C GLU A 149 -2.93 1.72 -21.44
N GLN A 150 -2.51 0.90 -22.40
CA GLN A 150 -1.60 1.33 -23.47
C GLN A 150 -2.28 2.16 -24.57
N ALA A 151 -3.61 2.28 -24.59
CA ALA A 151 -4.32 2.93 -25.72
C ALA A 151 -4.87 4.33 -25.43
N ILE A 152 -4.84 4.82 -24.20
CA ILE A 152 -5.36 6.15 -23.86
C ILE A 152 -4.30 6.93 -23.06
N SER A 153 -3.51 7.71 -23.80
CA SER A 153 -2.65 8.80 -23.30
C SER A 153 -1.58 8.43 -22.25
N SER A 154 -0.48 7.83 -22.69
CA SER A 154 0.82 8.24 -22.16
C SER A 154 1.44 9.19 -23.18
N PRO A 155 1.71 10.47 -22.87
CA PRO A 155 2.60 11.26 -23.72
C PRO A 155 3.89 10.46 -23.89
N MET A 156 4.47 10.43 -25.10
CA MET A 156 5.72 9.71 -25.35
C MET A 156 6.74 10.13 -24.30
N ALA A 157 6.99 9.25 -23.32
CA ALA A 157 7.95 9.49 -22.26
C ALA A 157 9.31 9.69 -22.92
N THR A 158 10.04 10.71 -22.48
CA THR A 158 11.34 11.02 -23.06
C THR A 158 12.33 9.90 -22.73
N LEU A 159 13.41 9.78 -23.50
CA LEU A 159 14.50 8.84 -23.19
C LEU A 159 15.03 9.06 -21.75
N GLU A 160 14.96 10.29 -21.26
CA GLU A 160 15.35 10.64 -19.90
C GLU A 160 14.42 10.01 -18.85
N ASP A 161 13.11 9.98 -19.08
CA ASP A 161 12.14 9.32 -18.19
C ASP A 161 12.34 7.80 -18.14
N TYR A 162 12.72 7.19 -19.25
CA TYR A 162 13.05 5.77 -19.30
C TYR A 162 14.33 5.45 -18.51
N LYS A 163 15.39 6.25 -18.71
CA LYS A 163 16.63 6.14 -17.94
C LYS A 163 16.36 6.35 -16.45
N HIS A 164 15.55 7.35 -16.10
CA HIS A 164 15.20 7.65 -14.72
C HIS A 164 14.50 6.47 -14.05
N ARG A 165 13.50 5.87 -14.70
CA ARG A 165 12.80 4.68 -14.17
C ARG A 165 13.71 3.47 -14.05
N ALA A 166 14.55 3.20 -15.05
CA ALA A 166 15.49 2.08 -15.02
C ALA A 166 16.55 2.24 -13.91
N GLU A 167 17.12 3.44 -13.75
CA GLU A 167 18.03 3.76 -12.65
C GLU A 167 17.38 3.54 -11.29
N ARG A 168 16.17 4.07 -11.08
CA ARG A 168 15.42 3.93 -9.82
C ARG A 168 15.16 2.46 -9.49
N GLN A 169 14.72 1.69 -10.48
CA GLN A 169 14.42 0.26 -10.32
C GLN A 169 15.67 -0.53 -9.91
N ALA A 170 16.79 -0.31 -10.60
CA ALA A 170 18.06 -0.98 -10.31
C ALA A 170 18.57 -0.68 -8.88
N LEU A 171 18.39 0.55 -8.40
CA LEU A 171 18.73 0.93 -7.02
C LEU A 171 17.86 0.17 -6.00
N CYS A 172 16.53 0.16 -6.19
CA CYS A 172 15.61 -0.54 -5.29
C CYS A 172 15.90 -2.05 -5.23
N ASP A 173 16.12 -2.69 -6.38
CA ASP A 173 16.37 -4.13 -6.45
C ASP A 173 17.62 -4.55 -5.69
N VAL A 174 18.66 -3.71 -5.73
CA VAL A 174 19.92 -4.01 -5.05
C VAL A 174 19.88 -3.65 -3.57
N LEU A 175 19.18 -2.58 -3.19
CA LEU A 175 18.93 -2.27 -1.77
C LEU A 175 18.09 -3.35 -1.08
N ASN A 176 17.09 -3.91 -1.76
CA ASN A 176 16.28 -5.01 -1.22
C ASN A 176 17.09 -6.29 -0.96
N ARG A 177 18.17 -6.52 -1.72
CA ARG A 177 19.03 -7.70 -1.58
C ARG A 177 20.22 -7.47 -0.64
N HIS A 178 20.64 -6.22 -0.46
CA HIS A 178 21.86 -5.84 0.24
C HIS A 178 21.68 -4.57 1.10
N SER A 179 20.60 -4.51 1.88
CA SER A 179 20.22 -3.33 2.70
C SER A 179 21.32 -2.87 3.65
N ASP A 180 22.07 -3.81 4.22
CA ASP A 180 23.03 -3.53 5.29
C ASP A 180 24.42 -3.14 4.78
N ASN A 181 24.65 -3.18 3.45
CA ASN A 181 25.96 -2.88 2.88
C ASN A 181 25.87 -2.16 1.53
N LEU A 182 25.65 -0.85 1.60
CA LEU A 182 25.61 0.09 0.47
C LEU A 182 26.86 0.01 -0.44
N SER A 183 27.97 -0.49 0.09
CA SER A 183 29.23 -0.62 -0.63
C SER A 183 29.25 -1.83 -1.56
N VAL A 184 28.64 -2.92 -1.10
CA VAL A 184 28.42 -4.12 -1.90
C VAL A 184 27.33 -3.83 -2.92
N ALA A 185 26.27 -3.13 -2.54
CA ALA A 185 25.21 -2.68 -3.45
C ALA A 185 25.77 -1.89 -4.65
N ALA A 186 26.60 -0.87 -4.40
CA ALA A 186 27.24 -0.10 -5.47
C ALA A 186 28.09 -0.97 -6.41
N ARG A 187 28.84 -1.93 -5.85
CA ARG A 187 29.70 -2.84 -6.63
C ARG A 187 28.88 -3.80 -7.49
N VAL A 188 27.77 -4.33 -6.98
CA VAL A 188 26.85 -5.21 -7.71
C VAL A 188 26.22 -4.47 -8.90
N LEU A 189 25.90 -3.18 -8.73
CA LEU A 189 25.44 -2.33 -9.83
C LEU A 189 26.54 -1.86 -10.78
N GLY A 190 27.80 -2.21 -10.51
CA GLY A 190 28.94 -1.81 -11.35
C GLY A 190 29.27 -0.31 -11.30
N VAL A 191 28.83 0.41 -10.26
CA VAL A 191 29.06 1.86 -10.12
C VAL A 191 29.94 2.19 -8.91
N SER A 192 30.60 3.35 -8.94
CA SER A 192 31.38 3.82 -7.79
C SER A 192 30.46 4.19 -6.62
N ARG A 193 30.96 4.07 -5.37
CA ARG A 193 30.23 4.50 -4.16
C ARG A 193 29.68 5.94 -4.29
N PRO A 194 30.48 6.96 -4.67
CA PRO A 194 29.96 8.33 -4.83
C PRO A 194 28.84 8.43 -5.88
N THR A 195 28.95 7.71 -7.00
CA THR A 195 27.91 7.67 -8.04
C THR A 195 26.62 7.05 -7.51
N PHE A 196 26.74 5.97 -6.74
CA PHE A 196 25.60 5.29 -6.10
C PHE A 196 24.88 6.22 -5.11
N TYR A 197 25.60 6.90 -4.21
CA TYR A 197 24.99 7.89 -3.31
C TYR A 197 24.33 9.06 -4.06
N ARG A 198 24.95 9.54 -5.13
CA ARG A 198 24.36 10.58 -5.98
C ARG A 198 23.06 10.11 -6.64
N LEU A 199 23.02 8.86 -7.09
CA LEU A 199 21.82 8.24 -7.66
C LEU A 199 20.72 8.06 -6.59
N LEU A 200 21.04 7.61 -5.38
CA LEU A 200 20.08 7.53 -4.27
C LEU A 200 19.46 8.89 -3.94
N HIS A 201 20.30 9.94 -3.87
CA HIS A 201 19.83 11.31 -3.62
C HIS A 201 18.99 11.84 -4.78
N LYS A 202 19.42 11.63 -6.03
CA LYS A 202 18.67 12.00 -7.26
C LYS A 202 17.27 11.37 -7.25
N HIS A 203 17.16 10.11 -6.83
CA HIS A 203 15.92 9.35 -6.80
C HIS A 203 15.16 9.44 -5.46
N GLN A 204 15.66 10.20 -4.48
CA GLN A 204 15.06 10.35 -3.14
C GLN A 204 14.80 9.01 -2.42
N ILE A 205 15.68 8.03 -2.63
CA ILE A 205 15.62 6.72 -1.97
C ILE A 205 16.46 6.82 -0.69
N ARG A 206 15.85 6.51 0.47
CA ARG A 206 16.47 6.54 1.80
C ARG A 206 16.98 5.16 2.19
#